data_AF-A0A2E4X7L0-F1
#
_entry.id   AF-A0A2E4X7L0-F1
#
_cell.length_a   1.000
_cell.length_b   1.000
_cell.length_c   1.000
_cell.angle_alpha   90.00
_cell.angle_beta   90.00
_cell.angle_gamma   90.00
#
_symmetry.space_group_name_H-M   'P 1'
#
loop_
_entity.id
_entity.type
_entity.pdbx_description
1 polymer ?
#
loop_
_entity_poly.entity_id
_entity_poly.type
_entity_poly.pdbx_seq_one_letter_code
_entity_poly.pdbx_strand_id
1 'polypeptide(L)'
;MKYILIINLALLYVTLSKAEKYINESSSSVKSDHINITKDLKSTTVVIENRWTDSFGEYGTGKCNGHILTENKAISLIIYCEQLASNGDKFWTQLIRDKNMEAGIGKIRFLNGTGKYKKFIGIECPYAVNYMNEKINFFKQICELP
;
A
#
# COMPACT_ATOMS: atom_id res chain seq x y z
N MET A 1 -45.68 -15.39 14.33
CA MET A 1 -45.38 -13.94 14.28
C MET A 1 -44.00 -13.57 14.83
N LYS A 2 -43.57 -14.05 16.02
CA LYS A 2 -42.21 -13.78 16.56
C LYS A 2 -41.07 -14.18 15.61
N TYR A 3 -41.15 -15.35 14.98
CA TYR A 3 -40.09 -15.86 14.10
C TYR A 3 -39.95 -15.08 12.79
N ILE A 4 -41.05 -14.54 12.25
CA ILE A 4 -41.02 -13.69 11.04
C ILE A 4 -40.30 -12.37 11.33
N LEU A 5 -40.48 -11.81 12.52
CA LEU A 5 -39.78 -10.59 12.95
C LEU A 5 -38.27 -10.82 13.07
N ILE A 6 -37.86 -11.98 13.62
CA ILE A 6 -36.45 -12.37 13.78
C ILE A 6 -35.78 -12.61 12.41
N ILE A 7 -36.49 -13.26 11.48
CA ILE A 7 -35.98 -13.49 10.11
C ILE A 7 -35.80 -12.16 9.36
N ASN A 8 -36.75 -11.22 9.46
CA ASN A 8 -36.61 -9.91 8.85
C ASN A 8 -35.47 -9.08 9.48
N LEU A 9 -35.27 -9.18 10.80
CA LEU A 9 -34.14 -8.53 11.46
C LEU A 9 -32.81 -9.11 10.98
N ALA A 10 -32.72 -10.44 10.84
CA ALA A 10 -31.52 -11.12 10.34
C ALA A 10 -31.21 -10.76 8.87
N LEU A 11 -32.22 -10.65 8.00
CA LEU A 11 -32.02 -10.20 6.62
C LEU A 11 -31.54 -8.73 6.52
N LEU A 12 -31.95 -7.86 7.45
CA LEU A 12 -31.47 -6.48 7.56
C LEU A 12 -30.00 -6.39 8.01
N TYR A 13 -29.51 -7.33 8.83
CA TYR A 13 -28.09 -7.36 9.22
C TYR A 13 -27.17 -7.78 8.07
N VAL A 14 -27.61 -8.68 7.20
CA VAL A 14 -26.80 -9.17 6.06
C VAL A 14 -26.61 -8.09 4.98
N THR A 15 -27.52 -7.11 4.87
CA THR A 15 -27.41 -6.03 3.87
C THR A 15 -26.53 -4.85 4.31
N LEU A 16 -26.10 -4.79 5.58
CA LEU A 16 -25.31 -3.67 6.11
C LEU A 16 -23.79 -3.85 6.09
N SER A 17 -23.26 -5.05 5.81
CA SER A 17 -21.81 -5.30 5.84
C SER A 17 -21.17 -5.23 4.45
N LYS A 18 -21.25 -4.08 3.77
CA LYS A 18 -20.39 -3.83 2.60
C LYS A 18 -19.09 -3.17 3.07
N ALA A 19 -17.98 -3.90 2.94
CA ALA A 19 -16.66 -3.32 3.11
C ALA A 19 -16.47 -2.16 2.12
N GLU A 20 -16.10 -0.99 2.65
CA GLU A 20 -15.85 0.19 1.83
C GLU A 20 -14.54 -0.01 1.08
N LYS A 21 -14.56 0.12 -0.26
CA LYS A 21 -13.34 -0.01 -1.08
C LYS A 21 -12.58 1.30 -1.08
N TYR A 22 -11.34 1.26 -0.58
CA TYR A 22 -10.39 2.36 -0.66
C TYR A 22 -9.36 2.08 -1.76
N ILE A 23 -9.22 3.01 -2.70
CA ILE A 23 -8.23 2.92 -3.78
C ILE A 23 -7.28 4.08 -3.59
N ASN A 24 -5.98 3.81 -3.66
CA ASN A 24 -4.97 4.87 -3.69
C ASN A 24 -3.98 4.60 -4.82
N GLU A 25 -3.73 5.63 -5.60
CA GLU A 25 -2.91 5.60 -6.79
C GLU A 25 -1.80 6.63 -6.63
N SER A 26 -0.57 6.26 -6.98
CA SER A 26 0.56 7.19 -6.87
C SER A 26 1.51 7.08 -8.06
N SER A 27 2.20 8.20 -8.32
CA SER A 27 3.38 8.23 -9.19
C SER A 27 4.59 8.60 -8.34
N SER A 28 5.73 7.99 -8.63
CA SER A 28 6.92 8.18 -7.81
C SER A 28 8.18 8.42 -8.61
N SER A 29 9.05 9.25 -8.05
CA SER A 29 10.45 9.42 -8.42
C SER A 29 11.30 8.53 -7.52
N VAL A 30 12.17 7.71 -8.11
CA VAL A 30 13.02 6.75 -7.40
C VAL A 30 14.49 7.13 -7.54
N LYS A 31 15.20 7.16 -6.42
CA LYS A 31 16.67 7.18 -6.35
C LYS A 31 17.13 5.89 -5.70
N SER A 32 18.12 5.24 -6.29
CA SER A 32 18.64 3.97 -5.79
C SER A 32 20.16 3.96 -5.76
N ASP A 33 20.69 3.21 -4.80
CA ASP A 33 22.10 2.85 -4.72
C ASP A 33 22.21 1.32 -4.63
N HIS A 34 23.24 0.75 -5.26
CA HIS A 34 23.35 -0.69 -5.49
C HIS A 34 24.72 -1.24 -5.12
N ILE A 35 24.72 -2.37 -4.42
CA ILE A 35 25.91 -3.19 -4.17
C ILE A 35 25.72 -4.53 -4.88
N ASN A 36 26.59 -4.82 -5.84
CA ASN A 36 26.68 -6.14 -6.47
C ASN A 36 27.53 -7.05 -5.57
N ILE A 37 26.91 -8.05 -4.97
CA ILE A 37 27.58 -8.99 -4.05
C ILE A 37 28.11 -10.18 -4.86
N THR A 38 27.28 -10.72 -5.75
CA THR A 38 27.66 -11.71 -6.78
C THR A 38 26.95 -11.39 -8.09
N LYS A 39 27.15 -12.22 -9.13
CA LYS A 39 26.42 -12.11 -10.40
C LYS A 39 24.89 -12.16 -10.21
N ASP A 40 24.42 -12.95 -9.24
CA ASP A 40 23.00 -13.23 -9.04
C ASP A 40 22.46 -12.64 -7.72
N LEU A 41 23.29 -11.91 -6.97
CA LEU A 41 22.93 -11.31 -5.68
C LEU A 41 23.25 -9.80 -5.67
N LYS A 42 22.20 -8.99 -5.55
CA LYS A 42 22.28 -7.52 -5.51
C LYS A 42 21.51 -6.96 -4.33
N SER A 43 22.16 -6.11 -3.55
CA SER A 43 21.56 -5.30 -2.48
C SER A 43 21.26 -3.91 -3.04
N THR A 44 20.08 -3.36 -2.78
CA THR A 44 19.69 -2.03 -3.26
C THR A 44 19.01 -1.24 -2.17
N THR A 45 19.47 -0.01 -1.93
CA THR A 45 18.79 0.96 -1.08
C THR A 45 18.01 1.91 -1.97
N VAL A 46 16.78 2.26 -1.57
CA VAL A 46 15.93 3.19 -2.32
C VAL A 46 15.46 4.34 -1.45
N VAL A 47 15.39 5.52 -2.06
CA VAL A 47 14.64 6.68 -1.58
C VAL A 47 13.61 7.05 -2.64
N ILE A 48 12.36 7.20 -2.23
CA ILE A 48 11.22 7.39 -3.13
C ILE A 48 10.46 8.63 -2.69
N GLU A 49 10.18 9.51 -3.64
CA GLU A 49 9.23 10.61 -3.46
C GLU A 49 8.01 10.31 -4.32
N ASN A 50 6.82 10.41 -3.74
CA ASN A 50 5.58 10.08 -4.45
C ASN A 50 4.53 11.19 -4.33
N ARG A 51 3.62 11.20 -5.30
CA ARG A 51 2.40 12.02 -5.33
C ARG A 51 1.24 11.07 -5.53
N TRP A 52 0.23 11.18 -4.69
CA TRP A 52 -0.88 10.24 -4.65
C TRP A 52 -2.24 10.92 -4.61
N THR A 53 -3.24 10.20 -5.08
CA THR A 53 -4.66 10.52 -4.95
C THR A 53 -5.39 9.29 -4.44
N ASP A 54 -6.53 9.47 -3.77
CA ASP A 54 -7.37 8.37 -3.30
C ASP A 54 -8.85 8.47 -3.69
N SER A 55 -9.56 7.37 -3.52
CA SER A 55 -10.99 7.24 -3.85
C SER A 55 -11.91 8.11 -2.98
N PHE A 56 -11.40 8.72 -1.90
CA PHE A 56 -12.15 9.67 -1.07
C PHE A 56 -11.94 11.12 -1.52
N GLY A 57 -11.29 11.32 -2.67
CA GLY A 57 -11.01 12.64 -3.22
C GLY A 57 -9.87 13.36 -2.51
N GLU A 58 -9.07 12.66 -1.70
CA GLU A 58 -7.89 13.23 -1.08
C GLU A 58 -6.67 13.06 -1.97
N TYR A 59 -5.67 13.91 -1.76
CA TYR A 59 -4.40 13.84 -2.46
C TYR A 59 -3.27 14.30 -1.55
N GLY A 60 -2.04 13.99 -1.94
CA GLY A 60 -0.90 14.32 -1.11
C GLY A 60 0.43 13.94 -1.71
N THR A 61 1.45 14.05 -0.86
CA THR A 61 2.82 13.65 -1.18
C THR A 61 3.32 12.65 -0.16
N GLY A 62 4.39 11.95 -0.53
CA GLY A 62 5.04 11.01 0.36
C GLY A 62 6.53 10.93 0.14
N LYS A 63 7.22 10.52 1.20
CA LYS A 63 8.63 10.13 1.17
C LYS A 63 8.74 8.71 1.68
N CYS A 64 9.56 7.90 1.04
CA CYS A 64 9.83 6.55 1.47
C CYS A 64 11.32 6.25 1.41
N ASN A 65 11.74 5.29 2.24
CA ASN A 65 13.07 4.71 2.18
C ASN A 65 13.00 3.23 2.51
N GLY A 66 13.90 2.45 1.92
CA GLY A 66 13.92 1.02 2.17
C GLY A 66 15.01 0.26 1.45
N HIS A 67 14.89 -1.05 1.55
CA HIS A 67 15.86 -2.00 1.02
C HIS A 67 15.17 -3.00 0.09
N ILE A 68 15.86 -3.33 -1.00
CA ILE A 68 15.47 -4.32 -1.98
C ILE A 68 16.64 -5.32 -2.10
N LEU A 69 16.34 -6.60 -1.94
CA LEU A 69 17.26 -7.69 -2.21
C LEU A 69 16.82 -8.42 -3.48
N THR A 70 17.72 -8.52 -4.44
CA THR A 70 17.52 -9.33 -5.65
C THR A 70 18.43 -10.56 -5.58
N GLU A 71 17.85 -11.75 -5.62
CA GLU A 71 18.57 -13.03 -5.63
C GLU A 71 18.00 -13.92 -6.74
N ASN A 72 18.82 -14.34 -7.70
CA ASN A 72 18.39 -15.18 -8.83
C ASN A 72 17.15 -14.61 -9.55
N LYS A 73 17.08 -13.28 -9.72
CA LYS A 73 15.94 -12.49 -10.23
C LYS A 73 14.72 -12.40 -9.31
N ALA A 74 14.66 -13.15 -8.22
CA ALA A 74 13.62 -12.99 -7.21
C ALA A 74 13.88 -11.72 -6.39
N ILE A 75 12.81 -10.98 -6.12
CA ILE A 75 12.88 -9.69 -5.42
C ILE A 75 12.14 -9.80 -4.08
N SER A 76 12.82 -9.43 -3.00
CA SER A 76 12.19 -9.10 -1.72
C SER A 76 12.48 -7.65 -1.36
N LEU A 77 11.52 -6.97 -0.73
CA LEU A 77 11.71 -5.59 -0.27
C LEU A 77 11.00 -5.30 1.04
N ILE A 78 11.55 -4.34 1.76
CA ILE A 78 10.94 -3.69 2.92
C ILE A 78 11.16 -2.19 2.75
N ILE A 79 10.08 -1.44 2.58
CA ILE A 79 10.09 0.02 2.41
C ILE A 79 9.13 0.65 3.40
N TYR A 80 9.56 1.72 4.05
CA TYR A 80 8.73 2.52 4.94
C TYR A 80 8.42 3.87 4.28
N CYS A 81 7.18 4.32 4.41
CA CYS A 81 6.72 5.58 3.84
C CYS A 81 6.07 6.45 4.92
N GLU A 82 6.32 7.76 4.83
CA GLU A 82 5.52 8.81 5.47
C GLU A 82 4.75 9.53 4.37
N GLN A 83 3.44 9.67 4.58
CA GLN A 83 2.50 10.28 3.64
C GLN A 83 1.87 11.51 4.30
N LEU A 84 1.72 12.60 3.54
CA LEU A 84 1.11 13.86 3.95
C LEU A 84 -0.07 14.16 3.01
N ALA A 85 -1.27 14.21 3.57
CA ALA A 85 -2.50 14.58 2.88
C ALA A 85 -2.67 16.09 2.77
N SER A 86 -3.50 16.54 1.82
CA SER A 86 -3.76 17.96 1.55
C SER A 86 -4.35 18.70 2.76
N ASN A 87 -5.11 17.97 3.60
CA ASN A 87 -5.69 18.47 4.84
C ASN A 87 -4.72 18.52 6.04
N GLY A 88 -3.44 18.18 5.83
CA GLY A 88 -2.40 18.14 6.86
C GLY A 88 -2.32 16.84 7.67
N ASP A 89 -3.24 15.89 7.46
CA ASP A 89 -3.14 14.58 8.09
C ASP A 89 -1.96 13.78 7.53
N LYS A 90 -1.43 12.89 8.37
CA LYS A 90 -0.35 11.99 8.00
C LYS A 90 -0.73 10.53 8.19
N PHE A 91 -0.10 9.67 7.41
CA PHE A 91 -0.12 8.24 7.64
C PHE A 91 1.21 7.61 7.28
N TRP A 92 1.54 6.51 7.94
CA TRP A 92 2.79 5.79 7.76
C TRP A 92 2.49 4.37 7.34
N THR A 93 3.18 3.91 6.30
CA THR A 93 2.96 2.58 5.74
C THR A 93 4.27 1.81 5.60
N GLN A 94 4.16 0.49 5.60
CA GLN A 94 5.21 -0.45 5.27
C GLN A 94 4.81 -1.20 4.01
N LEU A 95 5.66 -1.19 2.99
CA LEU A 95 5.53 -2.03 1.81
C LEU A 95 6.45 -3.23 2.00
N ILE A 96 5.90 -4.43 1.82
CA ILE A 96 6.58 -5.70 1.96
C ILE A 96 6.35 -6.52 0.70
N ARG A 97 7.42 -7.12 0.21
CA ARG A 97 7.35 -8.14 -0.84
C ARG A 97 8.26 -9.31 -0.48
N ASP A 98 7.72 -10.51 -0.60
CA ASP A 98 8.48 -11.76 -0.53
C ASP A 98 8.82 -12.27 -1.92
N LYS A 99 9.88 -13.09 -2.01
CA LYS A 99 10.37 -13.68 -3.27
C LYS A 99 9.31 -14.49 -4.01
N ASN A 100 8.33 -15.04 -3.29
CA ASN A 100 7.28 -15.91 -3.84
C ASN A 100 6.09 -15.15 -4.44
N MET A 101 6.06 -13.82 -4.36
CA MET A 101 4.96 -13.01 -4.89
C MET A 101 5.09 -12.80 -6.41
N GLU A 102 3.97 -12.70 -7.13
CA GLU A 102 3.95 -12.35 -8.56
C GLU A 102 4.66 -11.02 -8.81
N ALA A 103 5.45 -10.92 -9.88
CA ALA A 103 6.26 -9.73 -10.17
C ALA A 103 5.42 -8.44 -10.13
N GLY A 104 5.89 -7.43 -9.38
CA GLY A 104 5.21 -6.15 -9.23
C GLY A 104 4.08 -6.12 -8.19
N ILE A 105 3.72 -7.25 -7.56
CA ILE A 105 2.69 -7.32 -6.51
C ILE A 105 3.34 -7.36 -5.12
N GLY A 106 2.79 -6.62 -4.16
CA GLY A 106 3.24 -6.67 -2.77
C GLY A 106 2.10 -6.41 -1.78
N LYS A 107 2.46 -6.33 -0.50
CA LYS A 107 1.53 -5.95 0.58
C LYS A 107 1.94 -4.62 1.17
N ILE A 108 0.96 -3.74 1.38
CA ILE A 108 1.14 -2.50 2.12
C ILE A 108 0.39 -2.60 3.44
N ARG A 109 1.04 -2.22 4.54
CA ARG A 109 0.47 -2.21 5.88
C ARG A 109 0.48 -0.80 6.43
N PHE A 110 -0.65 -0.34 6.95
CA PHE A 110 -0.74 0.93 7.66
C PHE A 110 -0.22 0.76 9.09
N LEU A 111 0.88 1.46 9.41
CA LEU A 111 1.55 1.40 10.71
C LEU A 111 1.00 2.41 11.69
N ASN A 112 0.64 3.61 11.22
CA ASN A 112 0.15 4.70 12.04
C ASN A 112 -0.62 5.72 11.18
N GLY A 113 -1.41 6.60 11.80
CA GLY A 113 -2.11 7.69 11.11
C GLY A 113 -2.71 8.74 12.03
N THR A 114 -2.92 9.94 11.50
CA THR A 114 -3.64 11.04 12.16
C THR A 114 -5.01 11.24 11.53
N GLY A 115 -5.86 12.04 12.18
CA GLY A 115 -7.20 12.40 11.69
C GLY A 115 -7.97 11.21 11.13
N LYS A 116 -8.39 11.31 9.86
CA LYS A 116 -9.19 10.25 9.21
C LYS A 116 -8.41 8.95 9.00
N TYR A 117 -7.08 8.98 8.98
CA TYR A 117 -6.23 7.80 8.75
C TYR A 117 -6.04 6.93 9.99
N LYS A 118 -6.49 7.36 11.17
CA LYS A 118 -6.52 6.50 12.37
C LYS A 118 -7.27 5.20 12.16
N LYS A 119 -8.34 5.22 11.35
CA LYS A 119 -9.14 4.02 11.02
C LYS A 119 -8.40 3.00 10.15
N PHE A 120 -7.27 3.38 9.56
CA PHE A 120 -6.50 2.52 8.66
C PHE A 120 -5.44 1.71 9.39
N ILE A 121 -5.09 2.07 10.64
CA ILE A 121 -4.00 1.44 11.39
C ILE A 121 -4.24 -0.07 11.51
N GLY A 122 -3.25 -0.85 11.08
CA GLY A 122 -3.30 -2.32 11.09
C GLY A 122 -3.91 -2.95 9.84
N ILE A 123 -4.53 -2.18 8.94
CA ILE A 123 -5.04 -2.69 7.67
C ILE A 123 -3.88 -3.07 6.75
N GLU A 124 -3.99 -4.25 6.13
CA GLU A 124 -3.08 -4.73 5.09
C GLU A 124 -3.83 -4.79 3.75
N CYS A 125 -3.18 -4.32 2.69
CA CYS A 125 -3.76 -4.29 1.36
C CYS A 125 -2.77 -4.83 0.33
N PRO A 126 -3.24 -5.50 -0.73
CA PRO A 126 -2.42 -5.73 -1.90
C PRO A 126 -2.13 -4.41 -2.63
N TYR A 127 -0.94 -4.31 -3.20
CA TYR A 127 -0.59 -3.26 -4.15
C TYR A 127 0.09 -3.84 -5.39
N ALA A 128 0.02 -3.10 -6.48
CA ALA A 128 0.78 -3.35 -7.69
C ALA A 128 1.63 -2.13 -8.06
N VAL A 129 2.82 -2.37 -8.63
CA VAL A 129 3.72 -1.34 -9.16
C VAL A 129 4.14 -1.66 -10.58
N ASN A 130 4.09 -0.65 -11.45
CA ASN A 130 4.61 -0.68 -12.81
C ASN A 130 5.65 0.41 -12.99
N TYR A 131 6.71 0.12 -13.74
CA TYR A 131 7.80 1.06 -14.00
C TYR A 131 7.71 1.59 -15.41
N MET A 132 7.69 2.91 -15.56
CA MET A 132 7.85 3.57 -16.86
C MET A 132 9.32 3.57 -17.28
N ASN A 133 10.21 3.75 -16.30
CA ASN A 133 11.66 3.62 -16.42
C ASN A 133 12.26 3.42 -15.02
N GLU A 134 13.59 3.36 -14.93
CA GLU A 134 14.31 3.16 -13.66
C GLU A 134 14.05 4.22 -12.59
N LYS A 135 13.62 5.42 -13.00
CA LYS A 135 13.39 6.57 -12.12
C LYS A 135 11.92 6.83 -11.84
N ILE A 136 11.00 6.31 -12.65
CA ILE A 136 9.56 6.64 -12.59
C ILE A 136 8.73 5.37 -12.50
N ASN A 137 7.90 5.29 -11.47
CA ASN A 137 6.93 4.21 -11.30
C ASN A 137 5.51 4.74 -11.03
N PHE A 138 4.55 3.85 -11.26
CA PHE A 138 3.14 4.01 -10.97
C PHE A 138 2.70 2.89 -10.05
N PHE A 139 1.98 3.25 -9.00
CA PHE A 139 1.55 2.36 -7.94
C PHE A 139 0.03 2.43 -7.81
N LYS A 140 -0.58 1.29 -7.50
CA LYS A 140 -2.00 1.20 -7.18
C LYS A 140 -2.18 0.25 -6.01
N GLN A 141 -2.88 0.69 -4.97
CA GLN A 141 -3.37 -0.14 -3.88
C GLN A 141 -4.88 -0.18 -3.86
N ILE A 142 -5.42 -1.33 -3.47
CA ILE A 142 -6.85 -1.52 -3.24
C ILE A 142 -7.00 -2.15 -1.86
N CYS A 143 -7.70 -1.46 -0.97
CA CYS A 143 -7.95 -1.85 0.40
C CYS A 143 -9.45 -2.09 0.61
N GLU A 144 -9.78 -3.11 1.39
CA GLU A 144 -11.11 -3.30 1.94
C GLU A 144 -11.12 -2.73 3.36
N LEU A 145 -11.85 -1.64 3.56
CA LEU A 145 -12.02 -1.04 4.87
C LEU A 145 -13.18 -1.72 5.61
N PRO A 146 -13.04 -1.93 6.93
CA PRO A 146 -14.09 -2.51 7.78
C PRO A 146 -15.30 -1.58 7.95
#